data_AF-A0A957KT74-F1
#
_entry.id   AF-A0A957KT74-F1
#
_cell.length_a   1.000
_cell.length_b   1.000
_cell.length_c   1.000
_cell.angle_alpha   90.00
_cell.angle_beta   90.00
_cell.angle_gamma   90.00
#
_symmetry.space_group_name_H-M   'P 1'
#
loop_
_entity.id
_entity.type
_entity.pdbx_description
1 polymer ?
#
loop_
_entity_poly.entity_id
_entity_poly.type
_entity_poly.pdbx_seq_one_letter_code
_entity_poly.pdbx_strand_id
1 'polypeptide(L)'
;MQMLASWFRKAWLVLAVAGIVILLDQWTKELVRNNIPDYTSMIPIPALGEYFVFEHVHNYGAAFGIFQNQGNFFIIVAVIVTIGILAYVRYLPTDAWFVRVLLGLMLGGA
;
A
#
# COMPACT_ATOMS: atom_id res chain seq x y z
N MET A 1 -5.03 26.84 -13.74
CA MET A 1 -6.11 25.82 -13.86
C MET A 1 -5.81 24.69 -14.84
N GLN A 2 -5.47 24.97 -16.11
CA GLN A 2 -5.38 23.96 -17.17
C GLN A 2 -4.29 22.89 -16.93
N MET A 3 -3.11 23.29 -16.44
CA MET A 3 -2.02 22.37 -16.11
C MET A 3 -2.43 21.35 -15.03
N LEU A 4 -3.07 21.82 -13.97
CA LEU A 4 -3.54 20.97 -12.87
C LEU A 4 -4.60 19.96 -13.36
N ALA A 5 -5.58 20.42 -14.14
CA ALA A 5 -6.59 19.56 -14.75
C ALA A 5 -5.96 18.50 -15.68
N SER A 6 -4.95 18.87 -16.46
CA SER A 6 -4.23 17.94 -17.34
C SER A 6 -3.45 16.88 -16.56
N TRP A 7 -2.89 17.25 -15.40
CA TRP A 7 -2.19 16.32 -14.51
C TRP A 7 -3.19 15.37 -13.84
N PHE A 8 -4.32 15.87 -13.31
CA PHE A 8 -5.36 15.03 -12.72
C PHE A 8 -5.92 14.02 -13.73
N ARG A 9 -6.11 14.42 -14.99
CA ARG A 9 -6.53 13.49 -16.05
C ARG A 9 -5.52 12.35 -16.27
N LYS A 10 -4.25 12.56 -15.95
CA LYS A 10 -3.24 11.49 -15.94
C LYS A 10 -3.24 10.73 -14.61
N ALA A 11 -3.35 11.42 -13.48
CA ALA A 11 -3.18 10.84 -12.16
C ALA A 11 -4.40 10.10 -11.61
N TRP A 12 -5.61 10.37 -12.10
CA TRP A 12 -6.85 9.87 -11.47
C TRP A 12 -6.85 8.36 -11.26
N LEU A 13 -6.37 7.57 -12.24
CA LEU A 13 -6.37 6.11 -12.12
C LEU A 13 -5.36 5.64 -11.06
N VAL A 14 -4.20 6.29 -10.97
CA VAL A 14 -3.18 6.02 -9.94
C VAL A 14 -3.77 6.30 -8.56
N LEU A 15 -4.40 7.47 -8.40
CA LEU A 15 -5.01 7.90 -7.14
C LEU A 15 -6.20 7.02 -6.73
N ALA A 16 -7.02 6.61 -7.69
CA ALA A 16 -8.16 5.72 -7.45
C ALA A 16 -7.70 4.34 -6.97
N VAL A 17 -6.72 3.73 -7.65
CA VAL A 17 -6.15 2.44 -7.24
C VAL A 17 -5.47 2.55 -5.88
N ALA A 18 -4.65 3.60 -5.65
CA ALA A 18 -4.00 3.82 -4.37
C ALA A 18 -5.02 3.98 -3.22
N GLY A 19 -6.09 4.75 -3.45
CA GLY A 19 -7.17 4.92 -2.48
C GLY A 19 -7.85 3.59 -2.12
N ILE A 20 -8.13 2.74 -3.12
CA ILE A 20 -8.69 1.40 -2.88
C ILE A 20 -7.72 0.54 -2.06
N VAL A 21 -6.44 0.52 -2.41
CA VAL A 21 -5.42 -0.25 -1.68
C VAL A 21 -5.32 0.20 -0.23
N ILE A 22 -5.25 1.52 0.03
CA ILE A 22 -5.18 2.06 1.38
C ILE A 22 -6.44 1.71 2.19
N LEU A 23 -7.63 1.84 1.59
CA LEU A 23 -8.89 1.48 2.24
C LEU A 23 -8.92 0.01 2.62
N LEU A 24 -8.53 -0.89 1.71
CA LEU A 24 -8.48 -2.33 1.97
C LEU A 24 -7.41 -2.69 3.01
N ASP A 25 -6.23 -2.09 2.94
CA ASP A 25 -5.14 -2.30 3.90
C ASP A 25 -5.56 -1.90 5.32
N GLN A 26 -6.11 -0.70 5.48
CA GLN A 26 -6.51 -0.22 6.80
C GLN A 26 -7.72 -0.99 7.34
N TRP A 27 -8.68 -1.32 6.49
CA TRP A 27 -9.84 -2.13 6.88
C TRP A 27 -9.43 -3.53 7.33
N THR A 28 -8.56 -4.22 6.57
CA THR A 28 -8.10 -5.56 6.94
C THR A 28 -7.23 -5.56 8.20
N LYS A 29 -6.36 -4.56 8.38
CA LYS A 29 -5.60 -4.39 9.63
C LYS A 29 -6.51 -4.15 10.83
N GLU A 30 -7.59 -3.40 10.66
CA GLU A 30 -8.58 -3.17 11.71
C GLU A 30 -9.35 -4.45 12.07
N LEU A 31 -9.70 -5.28 11.08
CA LEU A 31 -10.28 -6.59 11.33
C LEU A 31 -9.35 -7.48 12.17
N VAL A 32 -8.05 -7.49 11.87
CA VAL A 32 -7.07 -8.26 12.66
C VAL A 32 -6.99 -7.74 14.10
N ARG A 33 -6.82 -6.42 14.29
CA ARG A 33 -6.74 -5.80 15.62
C ARG A 33 -7.95 -6.08 16.52
N ASN A 34 -9.14 -6.11 15.93
CA ASN A 34 -10.39 -6.30 16.69
C ASN A 34 -10.74 -7.77 16.96
N ASN A 35 -10.19 -8.72 16.21
CA ASN A 35 -10.62 -10.12 16.27
C ASN A 35 -9.53 -11.10 16.67
N ILE A 36 -8.25 -10.74 16.59
CA ILE A 36 -7.11 -11.62 16.89
C ILE A 36 -6.26 -10.95 17.98
N PRO A 37 -6.14 -11.54 19.18
CA PRO A 37 -5.24 -11.02 20.21
C PRO A 37 -3.79 -10.91 19.72
N ASP A 38 -3.03 -9.96 20.26
CA ASP A 38 -1.63 -9.74 19.90
C ASP A 38 -0.81 -11.04 20.03
N TYR A 39 0.00 -11.32 19.01
CA TYR A 39 0.88 -12.48 18.91
C TYR A 39 0.16 -13.83 18.95
N THR A 40 -1.10 -13.85 18.54
CA THR A 40 -1.88 -15.08 18.34
C THR A 40 -2.30 -15.25 16.88
N SER A 41 -2.90 -16.40 16.58
CA SER A 41 -3.30 -16.77 15.23
C SER A 41 -4.74 -17.27 15.15
N MET A 42 -5.31 -17.17 13.96
CA MET A 42 -6.65 -17.64 13.62
C MET A 42 -6.63 -18.37 12.27
N ILE A 43 -7.30 -19.52 12.21
CA ILE A 43 -7.52 -20.28 10.97
C ILE A 43 -8.97 -20.05 10.52
N PRO A 44 -9.22 -19.13 9.58
CA PRO A 44 -10.58 -18.78 9.15
C PRO A 44 -11.21 -19.86 8.28
N ILE A 45 -10.38 -20.63 7.57
CA ILE A 45 -10.80 -21.67 6.62
C ILE A 45 -10.08 -22.95 7.03
N PRO A 46 -10.71 -23.83 7.83
CA PRO A 46 -10.05 -25.02 8.39
C PRO A 46 -9.39 -25.92 7.33
N ALA A 47 -10.01 -26.04 6.14
CA ALA A 47 -9.47 -26.83 5.03
C ALA A 47 -8.13 -26.31 4.47
N LEU A 48 -7.76 -25.06 4.76
CA LEU A 48 -6.50 -24.44 4.33
C LEU A 48 -5.52 -24.24 5.51
N GLY A 49 -5.82 -24.77 6.69
CA GLY A 49 -5.07 -24.46 7.91
C GLY A 49 -3.58 -24.80 7.89
N GLU A 50 -3.16 -25.71 7.02
CA GLU A 50 -1.73 -26.04 6.81
C GLU A 50 -0.99 -25.04 5.92
N TYR A 51 -1.71 -24.24 5.14
CA TYR A 51 -1.15 -23.34 4.14
C TYR A 51 -1.45 -21.86 4.40
N PHE A 52 -2.56 -21.56 5.09
CA PHE A 52 -3.06 -20.21 5.27
C PHE A 52 -3.58 -19.98 6.69
N VAL A 53 -2.95 -19.03 7.38
CA VAL A 53 -3.24 -18.63 8.75
C VAL A 53 -3.18 -17.11 8.83
N PHE A 54 -4.10 -16.50 9.57
CA PHE A 54 -3.96 -15.10 9.98
C PHE A 54 -3.19 -15.04 11.30
N GLU A 55 -2.10 -14.26 11.33
CA GLU A 55 -1.30 -14.06 12.53
C GLU A 55 -1.24 -12.56 12.85
N HIS A 56 -1.47 -12.22 14.12
CA HIS A 56 -1.39 -10.84 14.57
C HIS A 56 0.02 -10.55 15.08
N VAL A 57 0.86 -9.98 14.22
CA VAL A 57 2.25 -9.62 14.52
C VAL A 57 2.52 -8.15 14.23
N HIS A 58 3.53 -7.61 14.90
CA HIS A 58 4.04 -6.27 14.64
C HIS A 58 5.41 -6.32 13.99
N ASN A 59 5.58 -5.63 12.86
CA ASN A 59 6.87 -5.45 12.22
C ASN A 59 7.36 -4.01 12.44
N TYR A 60 8.35 -3.84 13.32
CA TYR A 60 8.99 -2.55 13.59
C TYR A 60 10.17 -2.23 12.64
N GLY A 61 10.43 -3.10 11.66
CA GLY A 61 11.45 -2.94 10.62
C GLY A 61 10.84 -3.01 9.21
N ALA A 62 11.71 -3.17 8.20
CA ALA A 62 11.29 -3.44 6.82
C ALA A 62 11.08 -4.95 6.57
N ALA A 63 11.14 -5.39 5.32
CA ALA A 63 11.12 -6.81 4.97
C ALA A 63 12.19 -7.59 5.72
N PHE A 64 11.85 -8.81 6.19
CA PHE A 64 12.73 -9.66 7.01
C PHE A 64 13.19 -9.03 8.34
N GLY A 65 12.55 -7.95 8.80
CA GLY A 65 12.90 -7.28 10.05
C GLY A 65 14.22 -6.51 9.99
N ILE A 66 14.75 -6.18 8.80
CA ILE A 66 15.94 -5.33 8.68
C ILE A 66 15.63 -3.88 9.10
N PHE A 67 16.63 -3.19 9.68
CA PHE A 67 16.50 -1.82 10.19
C PHE A 67 15.35 -1.63 11.22
N GLN A 68 15.26 -2.51 12.22
CA GLN A 68 14.27 -2.38 13.28
C GLN A 68 14.35 -1.03 14.01
N ASN A 69 13.20 -0.52 14.43
CA ASN A 69 13.04 0.74 15.16
C ASN A 69 13.47 2.00 14.39
N GLN A 70 13.61 1.90 13.05
CA GLN A 70 13.94 3.02 12.16
C GLN A 70 12.70 3.60 11.49
N GLY A 71 11.57 3.71 12.21
CA GLY A 71 10.29 4.17 11.65
C GLY A 71 10.38 5.52 10.92
N ASN A 72 11.12 6.49 11.49
CA ASN A 72 11.31 7.80 10.86
C ASN A 72 12.05 7.71 9.51
N PHE A 73 13.04 6.82 9.39
CA PHE A 73 13.75 6.59 8.14
C PHE A 73 12.80 6.06 7.06
N PHE A 74 11.94 5.10 7.40
CA PHE A 74 10.98 4.55 6.44
C PHE A 74 9.90 5.57 6.02
N ILE A 75 9.42 6.41 6.93
CA ILE A 75 8.51 7.51 6.59
C ILE A 75 9.14 8.44 5.55
N ILE A 76 10.43 8.80 5.73
CA ILE A 76 11.15 9.64 4.75
C ILE A 76 11.21 8.94 3.39
N VAL A 77 11.56 7.65 3.36
CA VAL A 77 11.62 6.87 2.11
C VAL A 77 10.24 6.81 1.44
N ALA A 78 9.17 6.53 2.20
CA ALA A 78 7.79 6.49 1.69
C ALA A 78 7.35 7.82 1.08
N VAL A 79 7.68 8.95 1.73
CA VAL A 79 7.41 10.30 1.19
C VAL A 79 8.18 10.54 -0.12
N ILE A 80 9.46 10.18 -0.18
CA ILE A 80 10.28 10.33 -1.39
C ILE A 80 9.70 9.51 -2.54
N VAL A 81 9.36 8.24 -2.30
CA VAL A 81 8.76 7.35 -3.31
C VAL A 81 7.42 7.88 -3.77
N THR A 82 6.56 8.32 -2.84
CA THR A 82 5.25 8.93 -3.14
C THR A 82 5.40 10.14 -4.05
N ILE A 83 6.28 11.08 -3.72
CA ILE A 83 6.55 12.27 -4.55
C ILE A 83 7.09 11.84 -5.92
N GLY A 84 8.01 10.88 -5.96
CA GLY A 84 8.58 10.34 -7.20
C GLY A 84 7.50 9.78 -8.13
N ILE A 85 6.59 8.96 -7.61
CA ILE A 85 5.48 8.38 -8.37
C ILE A 85 4.58 9.50 -8.92
N LEU A 86 4.10 10.42 -8.07
CA LEU A 86 3.19 11.50 -8.47
C LEU A 86 3.84 12.46 -9.49
N ALA A 87 5.14 12.70 -9.35
CA ALA A 87 5.91 13.48 -10.30
C ALA A 87 6.10 12.74 -11.64
N TYR A 88 6.26 11.42 -11.62
CA TYR A 88 6.48 10.60 -12.81
C TYR A 88 5.23 10.50 -13.70
N VAL A 89 4.03 10.51 -13.11
CA VAL A 89 2.74 10.40 -13.81
C VAL A 89 2.58 11.40 -14.97
N ARG A 90 3.18 12.59 -14.88
CA ARG A 90 3.11 13.61 -15.95
C ARG A 90 3.77 13.17 -17.25
N TYR A 91 4.77 12.31 -17.17
CA TYR A 91 5.52 11.80 -18.31
C TYR A 91 4.85 10.60 -18.98
N LEU A 92 3.85 9.98 -18.34
CA LEU A 92 3.17 8.84 -18.93
C LEU A 92 2.29 9.25 -20.14
N PRO A 93 2.34 8.46 -21.23
CA PRO A 93 1.35 8.48 -22.29
C PRO A 93 -0.07 8.29 -21.75
N THR A 94 -1.08 8.86 -22.41
CA THR A 94 -2.47 8.81 -21.93
C THR A 94 -3.05 7.41 -21.91
N ASP A 95 -2.60 6.54 -22.81
CA ASP A 95 -3.00 5.15 -23.03
C ASP A 95 -2.26 4.13 -22.16
N ALA A 96 -1.24 4.55 -21.39
CA ALA A 96 -0.46 3.69 -20.49
C ALA A 96 -1.24 3.30 -19.21
N TRP A 97 -2.47 2.82 -19.33
CA TRP A 97 -3.37 2.52 -18.21
C TRP A 97 -2.80 1.44 -17.28
N PHE A 98 -2.15 0.41 -17.82
CA PHE A 98 -1.56 -0.67 -17.03
C PHE A 98 -0.45 -0.16 -16.10
N VAL A 99 0.43 0.70 -16.61
CA VAL A 99 1.47 1.35 -15.80
C VAL A 99 0.86 2.21 -14.69
N ARG A 100 -0.25 2.90 -14.97
CA ARG A 100 -0.96 3.68 -13.95
C ARG A 100 -1.55 2.81 -12.84
N VAL A 101 -2.06 1.62 -13.17
CA VAL A 101 -2.52 0.65 -12.16
C VAL A 101 -1.33 0.21 -11.29
N LEU A 102 -0.20 -0.17 -11.89
CA LEU A 102 1.00 -0.57 -11.15
C LEU A 102 1.51 0.54 -10.23
N LEU A 103 1.58 1.77 -10.72
CA LEU A 103 1.96 2.93 -9.89
C LEU A 103 0.95 3.20 -8.78
N GLY A 104 -0.34 2.95 -9.00
CA GLY A 104 -1.37 3.06 -7.97
C GLY A 104 -1.23 2.01 -6.88
N LEU A 105 -0.90 0.76 -7.25
CA LEU A 105 -0.60 -0.30 -6.29
C LEU A 105 0.64 0.04 -5.46
N MET A 106 1.71 0.53 -6.11
CA MET A 106 2.92 0.98 -5.42
C MET A 106 2.64 2.16 -4.49
N LEU A 107 1.89 3.16 -4.95
CA LEU A 107 1.54 4.34 -4.15
C LEU A 107 0.66 3.99 -2.95
N GLY A 108 -0.30 3.08 -3.12
CA GLY A 108 -1.18 2.66 -2.03
C GLY A 108 -0.49 1.78 -0.98
N GLY A 109 0.62 1.13 -1.33
CA GLY A 109 1.41 0.30 -0.43
C GLY A 109 2.68 0.95 0.13
N ALA A 110 3.04 2.15 -0.34
CA ALA A 110 4.21 2.92 0.11
C ALA A 110 3.92 3.65 1.42
#